data_AF-A0A948RR44-F1
#
_entry.id   AF-A0A948RR44-F1
#
_cell.length_a   1.000
_cell.length_b   1.000
_cell.length_c   1.000
_cell.angle_alpha   90.00
_cell.angle_beta   90.00
_cell.angle_gamma   90.00
#
_symmetry.space_group_name_H-M   'P 1'
#
loop_
_entity.id
_entity.type
_entity.pdbx_description
1 polymer ?
#
loop_
_entity_poly.entity_id
_entity_poly.type
_entity_poly.pdbx_seq_one_letter_code
_entity_poly.pdbx_strand_id
1 'polypeptide(L)'
;MWKVRIVVALMEFCEGHPLLVRCLFKPLANLPWVSDRLHVMIRAYMGATAFQIHDVDASRGRIGIGGVDEIMFGSELLWVLHEVLGRMGPEEKDRALYDVGFITGYYEAKDAIRKGQWAPKPFLPLIEGGRLLESARSDPLMARFLDGVLKTESALIITGGGWGNITDFDYSGPVIRVEHEFAQEAAWLGPSDGPVCRYFAGGMAGHVSAVAGRWYEAREVECAAEGAPRCVFEASPSSESDAELERRESVERLLARRS
;
A
#
# COMPACT_ATOMS: atom_id res chain seq x y z
N MET A 1 -11.97 -18.11 11.95
CA MET A 1 -11.55 -19.08 10.91
C MET A 1 -12.58 -19.32 9.82
N TRP A 2 -13.83 -19.75 10.08
CA TRP A 2 -14.78 -20.05 8.99
C TRP A 2 -15.04 -18.87 8.03
N LYS A 3 -15.09 -17.63 8.54
CA LYS A 3 -15.23 -16.41 7.73
C LYS A 3 -14.08 -16.23 6.74
N VAL A 4 -12.84 -16.45 7.18
CA VAL A 4 -11.64 -16.38 6.33
C VAL A 4 -11.72 -17.44 5.23
N ARG A 5 -12.13 -18.67 5.57
CA ARG A 5 -12.30 -19.75 4.58
C ARG A 5 -13.29 -19.38 3.47
N ILE A 6 -14.41 -18.75 3.82
CA ILE A 6 -15.40 -18.30 2.82
C ILE A 6 -14.79 -17.22 1.94
N VAL A 7 -14.09 -16.24 2.52
CA VAL A 7 -13.48 -15.16 1.74
C VAL A 7 -12.42 -15.69 0.79
N VAL A 8 -11.51 -16.56 1.26
CA VAL A 8 -10.52 -17.20 0.39
C VAL A 8 -11.19 -17.98 -0.74
N ALA A 9 -12.24 -18.76 -0.44
CA ALA A 9 -12.97 -19.49 -1.47
C ALA A 9 -13.63 -18.56 -2.51
N LEU A 10 -14.15 -17.41 -2.09
CA LEU A 10 -14.71 -16.40 -2.99
C LEU A 10 -13.64 -15.73 -3.85
N MET A 11 -12.48 -15.41 -3.27
CA MET A 11 -11.33 -14.83 -3.99
C MET A 11 -10.87 -15.78 -5.09
N GLU A 12 -10.63 -17.04 -4.75
CA GLU A 12 -10.19 -18.06 -5.72
C GLU A 12 -11.27 -18.36 -6.77
N PHE A 13 -12.54 -18.31 -6.37
CA PHE A 13 -13.64 -18.40 -7.34
C PHE A 13 -13.58 -17.25 -8.34
N CYS A 14 -13.41 -16.01 -7.90
CA CYS A 14 -13.27 -14.87 -8.80
C CYS A 14 -12.05 -15.01 -9.72
N GLU A 15 -10.90 -15.42 -9.19
CA GLU A 15 -9.67 -15.62 -9.96
C GLU A 15 -9.81 -16.73 -11.02
N GLY A 16 -10.48 -17.84 -10.67
CA GLY A 16 -10.74 -18.96 -11.57
C GLY A 16 -11.80 -18.68 -12.65
N HIS A 17 -12.57 -17.59 -12.53
CA HIS A 17 -13.68 -17.28 -13.44
C HIS A 17 -13.61 -15.84 -14.00
N PRO A 18 -12.53 -15.47 -14.72
CA PRO A 18 -12.30 -14.09 -15.17
C PRO A 18 -13.39 -13.56 -16.12
N LEU A 19 -14.00 -14.43 -16.94
CA LEU A 19 -15.11 -14.03 -17.80
C LEU A 19 -16.37 -13.68 -17.00
N LEU A 20 -16.66 -14.42 -15.93
CA LEU A 20 -17.79 -14.13 -15.04
C LEU A 20 -17.55 -12.80 -14.30
N VAL A 21 -16.34 -12.60 -13.78
CA VAL A 21 -15.94 -11.35 -13.13
C VAL A 21 -16.12 -10.18 -14.11
N ARG A 22 -15.56 -10.28 -15.32
CA ARG A 22 -15.60 -9.19 -16.31
C ARG A 22 -17.01 -8.89 -16.82
N CYS A 23 -17.81 -9.91 -17.13
CA CYS A 23 -19.09 -9.73 -17.80
C CYS A 23 -20.28 -9.57 -16.84
N LEU A 24 -20.18 -10.03 -15.59
CA LEU A 24 -21.28 -9.99 -14.62
C LEU A 24 -20.92 -9.20 -13.36
N PHE A 25 -19.90 -9.62 -12.61
CA PHE A 25 -19.63 -9.01 -11.31
C PHE A 25 -19.15 -7.57 -11.41
N LYS A 26 -18.29 -7.27 -12.38
CA LYS A 26 -17.76 -5.92 -12.57
C LYS A 26 -18.87 -4.91 -12.91
N PRO A 27 -19.78 -5.17 -13.87
CA PRO A 27 -20.94 -4.31 -14.08
C PRO A 27 -21.80 -4.14 -12.82
N LEU A 28 -22.09 -5.23 -12.10
CA LEU A 28 -22.91 -5.17 -10.88
C LEU A 28 -22.26 -4.33 -9.76
N ALA A 29 -20.95 -4.48 -9.56
CA ALA A 29 -20.18 -3.74 -8.55
C ALA A 29 -20.08 -2.23 -8.82
N ASN A 30 -20.38 -1.81 -10.05
CA ASN A 30 -20.33 -0.41 -10.49
C ASN A 30 -21.72 0.18 -10.75
N LEU A 31 -22.80 -0.53 -10.42
CA LEU A 31 -24.13 0.08 -10.37
C LEU A 31 -24.18 1.09 -9.21
N PRO A 32 -24.66 2.33 -9.42
CA PRO A 32 -24.56 3.41 -8.41
C PRO A 32 -25.09 3.02 -7.02
N TRP A 33 -26.26 2.37 -6.94
CA TRP A 33 -26.85 1.96 -5.66
C TRP A 33 -26.15 0.76 -5.00
N VAL A 34 -25.29 0.06 -5.73
CA VAL A 34 -24.47 -1.05 -5.22
C VAL A 34 -23.11 -0.53 -4.78
N SER A 35 -22.43 0.26 -5.63
CA SER A 35 -21.08 0.77 -5.38
C SER A 35 -20.98 1.53 -4.06
N ASP A 36 -22.00 2.34 -3.74
CA ASP A 36 -22.03 3.19 -2.53
C ASP A 36 -22.15 2.37 -1.22
N ARG A 37 -22.48 1.08 -1.33
CA ARG A 37 -22.71 0.18 -0.19
C ARG A 37 -21.65 -0.91 -0.07
N LEU A 38 -20.83 -1.10 -1.10
CA LEU A 38 -19.79 -2.12 -1.11
C LEU A 38 -18.47 -1.56 -0.58
N HIS A 39 -17.77 -2.38 0.20
CA HIS A 39 -16.41 -2.07 0.63
C HIS A 39 -15.45 -2.15 -0.57
N VAL A 40 -14.37 -1.38 -0.54
CA VAL A 40 -13.37 -1.30 -1.62
C VAL A 40 -12.89 -2.69 -2.04
N MET A 41 -12.49 -3.53 -1.09
CA MET A 41 -11.96 -4.86 -1.39
C MET A 41 -13.00 -5.75 -2.08
N ILE A 42 -14.27 -5.65 -1.70
CA ILE A 42 -15.33 -6.43 -2.35
C ILE A 42 -15.49 -5.99 -3.81
N ARG A 43 -15.52 -4.67 -4.07
CA ARG A 43 -15.60 -4.14 -5.44
C ARG A 43 -14.41 -4.58 -6.28
N ALA A 44 -13.21 -4.56 -5.68
CA ALA A 44 -11.98 -4.98 -6.33
C ALA A 44 -12.01 -6.47 -6.74
N TYR A 45 -12.41 -7.38 -5.84
CA TYR A 45 -12.59 -8.80 -6.17
C TYR A 45 -13.70 -9.04 -7.20
N MET A 46 -14.68 -8.14 -7.29
CA MET A 46 -15.68 -8.15 -8.35
C MET A 46 -15.15 -7.56 -9.68
N GLY A 47 -13.89 -7.15 -9.75
CA GLY A 47 -13.21 -6.68 -10.97
C GLY A 47 -13.28 -5.17 -11.22
N ALA A 48 -13.73 -4.39 -10.25
CA ALA A 48 -13.63 -2.92 -10.33
C ALA A 48 -12.17 -2.49 -10.29
N THR A 49 -11.79 -1.56 -11.17
CA THR A 49 -10.43 -0.99 -11.19
C THR A 49 -10.31 0.16 -10.20
N ALA A 50 -9.09 0.60 -9.90
CA ALA A 50 -8.84 1.79 -9.08
C ALA A 50 -9.71 2.97 -9.53
N PHE A 51 -9.65 3.39 -10.81
CA PHE A 51 -10.46 4.48 -11.36
C PHE A 51 -11.98 4.35 -11.17
N GLN A 52 -12.50 3.13 -11.07
CA GLN A 52 -13.94 2.91 -10.82
C GLN A 52 -14.28 2.95 -9.33
N ILE A 53 -13.31 2.66 -8.47
CA ILE A 53 -13.51 2.65 -7.02
C ILE A 53 -13.43 4.08 -6.45
N HIS A 54 -12.62 4.96 -7.04
CA HIS A 54 -12.50 6.34 -6.59
C HIS A 54 -13.86 7.06 -6.53
N ASP A 55 -14.08 7.81 -5.45
CA ASP A 55 -15.19 8.74 -5.32
C ASP A 55 -14.71 10.17 -5.64
N VAL A 56 -15.32 10.78 -6.66
CA VAL A 56 -14.99 12.13 -7.11
C VAL A 56 -16.16 13.06 -6.84
N ASP A 57 -15.95 14.02 -5.93
CA ASP A 57 -16.87 15.12 -5.68
C ASP A 57 -16.33 16.39 -6.34
N ALA A 58 -16.66 16.57 -7.62
CA ALA A 58 -16.22 17.72 -8.40
C ALA A 58 -16.71 19.06 -7.83
N SER A 59 -17.85 19.08 -7.13
CA SER A 59 -18.40 20.31 -6.53
C SER A 59 -17.56 20.80 -5.34
N ARG A 60 -16.85 19.89 -4.69
CA ARG A 60 -15.93 20.17 -3.57
C ARG A 60 -14.46 20.02 -3.94
N GLY A 61 -14.15 19.67 -5.19
CA GLY A 61 -12.78 19.41 -5.64
C GLY A 61 -12.10 18.26 -4.90
N ARG A 62 -12.86 17.24 -4.48
CA ARG A 62 -12.36 16.09 -3.71
C ARG A 62 -12.27 14.85 -4.59
N ILE A 63 -11.15 14.13 -4.46
CA ILE A 63 -10.99 12.75 -4.92
C ILE A 63 -10.70 11.91 -3.68
N GLY A 64 -11.19 10.69 -3.63
CA GLY A 64 -10.82 9.75 -2.58
C GLY A 64 -11.01 8.29 -2.97
N ILE A 65 -10.50 7.42 -2.11
CA ILE A 65 -10.67 5.97 -2.22
C ILE A 65 -10.80 5.37 -0.82
N GLY A 66 -11.87 4.60 -0.61
CA GLY A 66 -12.14 3.95 0.69
C GLY A 66 -12.12 4.93 1.86
N GLY A 67 -12.58 6.15 1.63
CA GLY A 67 -12.69 7.21 2.62
C GLY A 67 -11.40 8.01 2.82
N VAL A 68 -10.27 7.64 2.23
CA VAL A 68 -9.03 8.43 2.26
C VAL A 68 -9.12 9.50 1.18
N ASP A 69 -8.78 10.75 1.53
CA ASP A 69 -8.73 11.85 0.56
C ASP A 69 -7.43 11.76 -0.22
N GLU A 70 -7.52 11.91 -1.54
CA GLU A 70 -6.39 11.83 -2.45
C GLU A 70 -6.32 13.06 -3.36
N ILE A 71 -5.14 13.23 -3.94
CA ILE A 71 -4.84 14.23 -4.94
C ILE A 71 -4.03 13.57 -6.04
N MET A 72 -4.41 13.86 -7.30
CA MET A 72 -3.68 13.37 -8.45
C MET A 72 -2.55 14.34 -8.80
N PHE A 73 -1.33 13.83 -8.86
CA PHE A 73 -0.16 14.57 -9.35
C PHE A 73 0.46 13.86 -10.55
N GLY A 74 1.11 14.63 -11.43
CA GLY A 74 2.02 14.06 -12.43
C GLY A 74 3.17 13.35 -11.74
N SER A 75 3.66 12.25 -12.32
CA SER A 75 4.74 11.47 -11.73
C SER A 75 6.07 12.24 -11.70
N GLU A 76 6.20 13.31 -12.48
CA GLU A 76 7.26 14.33 -12.40
C GLU A 76 7.44 14.90 -10.99
N LEU A 77 6.40 14.88 -10.15
CA LEU A 77 6.49 15.34 -8.76
C LEU A 77 7.62 14.62 -8.01
N LEU A 78 7.88 13.34 -8.30
CA LEU A 78 8.97 12.60 -7.67
C LEU A 78 10.33 13.22 -8.00
N TRP A 79 10.55 13.57 -9.27
CA TRP A 79 11.76 14.28 -9.68
C TRP A 79 11.86 15.66 -8.98
N VAL A 80 10.76 16.42 -8.93
CA VAL A 80 10.72 17.73 -8.24
C VAL A 80 11.05 17.59 -6.75
N LEU A 81 10.51 16.57 -6.07
CA LEU A 81 10.81 16.31 -4.66
C LEU A 81 12.31 16.04 -4.46
N HIS A 82 12.91 15.18 -5.27
CA HIS A 82 14.34 14.89 -5.20
C HIS A 82 15.21 16.12 -5.49
N GLU A 83 14.86 16.91 -6.51
CA GLU A 83 15.59 18.13 -6.89
C GLU A 83 15.55 19.19 -5.77
N VAL A 84 14.36 19.42 -5.20
CA VAL A 84 14.18 20.43 -4.15
C VAL A 84 14.86 19.99 -2.85
N LEU A 85 14.65 18.75 -2.42
CA LEU A 85 15.25 18.21 -1.20
C LEU A 85 16.76 17.99 -1.33
N GLY A 86 17.28 17.81 -2.55
CA GLY A 86 18.72 17.68 -2.81
C GLY A 86 19.56 18.87 -2.35
N ARG A 87 18.93 20.03 -2.14
CA ARG A 87 19.57 21.23 -1.58
C ARG A 87 20.00 21.07 -0.11
N MET A 88 19.46 20.08 0.60
CA MET A 88 19.76 19.79 2.00
C MET A 88 21.01 18.90 2.16
N GLY A 89 21.56 18.38 1.06
CA GLY A 89 22.61 17.37 1.07
C GLY A 89 22.05 15.94 1.03
N PRO A 90 22.86 14.95 0.63
CA PRO A 90 22.38 13.62 0.27
C PRO A 90 21.75 12.85 1.45
N GLU A 91 22.37 12.89 2.63
CA GLU A 91 21.87 12.17 3.81
C GLU A 91 20.54 12.74 4.31
N GLU A 92 20.44 14.07 4.40
CA GLU A 92 19.22 14.74 4.84
C GLU A 92 18.09 14.61 3.81
N LYS A 93 18.42 14.65 2.50
CA LYS A 93 17.48 14.37 1.41
C LYS A 93 16.89 12.97 1.54
N ASP A 94 17.73 11.96 1.66
CA ASP A 94 17.31 10.56 1.73
C ASP A 94 16.43 10.31 2.96
N ARG A 95 16.83 10.89 4.10
CA ARG A 95 16.02 10.85 5.33
C ARG A 95 14.67 11.53 5.13
N ALA A 96 14.64 12.74 4.57
CA ALA A 96 13.39 13.48 4.37
C ALA A 96 12.43 12.74 3.41
N LEU A 97 12.94 12.20 2.30
CA LEU A 97 12.14 11.40 1.36
C LEU A 97 11.56 10.16 2.04
N TYR A 98 12.38 9.44 2.80
CA TYR A 98 11.96 8.28 3.56
C TYR A 98 10.89 8.64 4.59
N ASP A 99 11.08 9.70 5.36
CA ASP A 99 10.14 10.16 6.39
C ASP A 99 8.81 10.58 5.79
N VAL A 100 8.81 11.31 4.67
CA VAL A 100 7.59 11.66 3.94
C VAL A 100 6.85 10.41 3.51
N GLY A 101 7.54 9.46 2.85
CA GLY A 101 6.95 8.19 2.44
C GLY A 101 6.39 7.39 3.61
N PHE A 102 7.15 7.29 4.70
CA PHE A 102 6.73 6.57 5.90
C PHE A 102 5.46 7.14 6.50
N ILE A 103 5.40 8.46 6.66
CA ILE A 103 4.24 9.14 7.25
C ILE A 103 3.01 8.95 6.34
N THR A 104 3.14 9.10 5.01
CA THR A 104 2.03 8.90 4.07
C THR A 104 1.54 7.45 4.09
N GLY A 105 2.43 6.47 3.92
CA GLY A 105 2.06 5.05 3.90
C GLY A 105 1.44 4.58 5.22
N TYR A 106 1.94 5.03 6.36
CA TYR A 106 1.35 4.71 7.66
C TYR A 106 -0.02 5.35 7.83
N TYR A 107 -0.14 6.64 7.51
CA TYR A 107 -1.39 7.38 7.63
C TYR A 107 -2.49 6.80 6.75
N GLU A 108 -2.19 6.53 5.46
CA GLU A 108 -3.14 5.97 4.51
C GLU A 108 -3.70 4.63 5.02
N ALA A 109 -2.81 3.72 5.43
CA ALA A 109 -3.22 2.42 5.97
C ALA A 109 -4.07 2.57 7.24
N LYS A 110 -3.64 3.39 8.21
CA LYS A 110 -4.39 3.58 9.47
C LYS A 110 -5.74 4.26 9.24
N ASP A 111 -5.80 5.29 8.42
CA ASP A 111 -7.03 6.03 8.16
C ASP A 111 -8.04 5.17 7.37
N ALA A 112 -7.55 4.37 6.41
CA ALA A 112 -8.33 3.35 5.71
C ALA A 112 -8.95 2.33 6.67
N ILE A 113 -8.16 1.79 7.61
CA ILE A 113 -8.63 0.86 8.65
C ILE A 113 -9.70 1.53 9.52
N ARG A 114 -9.40 2.73 10.04
CA ARG A 114 -10.29 3.49 10.94
C ARG A 114 -11.64 3.80 10.31
N LYS A 115 -11.65 4.22 9.04
CA LYS A 115 -12.89 4.57 8.32
C LYS A 115 -13.71 3.34 7.93
N GLY A 116 -13.09 2.15 7.93
CA GLY A 116 -13.78 0.87 7.77
C GLY A 116 -14.45 0.68 6.40
N GLN A 117 -14.05 1.44 5.37
CA GLN A 117 -14.59 1.31 4.02
C GLN A 117 -13.82 0.30 3.16
N TRP A 118 -12.62 -0.08 3.60
CA TRP A 118 -11.76 -1.00 2.87
C TRP A 118 -12.17 -2.46 3.04
N ALA A 119 -12.41 -2.88 4.29
CA ALA A 119 -12.75 -4.25 4.64
C ALA A 119 -14.02 -4.33 5.49
N PRO A 120 -14.83 -5.40 5.38
CA PRO A 120 -15.98 -5.59 6.25
C PRO A 120 -15.58 -5.65 7.74
N LYS A 121 -16.38 -5.04 8.61
CA LYS A 121 -16.16 -5.00 10.08
C LYS A 121 -15.69 -6.30 10.73
N PRO A 122 -16.20 -7.51 10.35
CA PRO A 122 -15.72 -8.76 10.94
C PRO A 122 -14.23 -9.07 10.73
N PHE A 123 -13.55 -8.41 9.78
CA PHE A 123 -12.12 -8.59 9.50
C PHE A 123 -11.25 -7.53 10.17
N LEU A 124 -11.81 -6.39 10.63
CA LEU A 124 -11.04 -5.33 11.30
C LEU A 124 -10.22 -5.85 12.49
N PRO A 125 -10.73 -6.75 13.38
CA PRO A 125 -9.93 -7.27 14.48
C PRO A 125 -8.69 -8.08 14.05
N LEU A 126 -8.68 -8.63 12.83
CA LEU A 126 -7.50 -9.32 12.29
C LEU A 126 -6.41 -8.33 11.91
N ILE A 127 -6.80 -7.14 11.44
CA ILE A 127 -5.91 -6.08 10.98
C ILE A 127 -5.43 -5.23 12.16
N GLU A 128 -6.37 -4.73 12.99
CA GLU A 128 -6.06 -3.87 14.15
C GLU A 128 -5.27 -4.61 15.24
N GLY A 129 -5.45 -5.93 15.34
CA GLY A 129 -4.80 -6.73 16.36
C GLY A 129 -3.31 -6.98 16.13
N GLY A 130 -2.72 -6.51 15.02
CA GLY A 130 -1.29 -6.66 14.71
C GLY A 130 -0.81 -8.10 14.49
N ARG A 131 -1.72 -9.07 14.51
CA ARG A 131 -1.40 -10.52 14.40
C ARG A 131 -1.53 -11.06 12.99
N LEU A 132 -1.86 -10.22 12.00
CA LEU A 132 -2.14 -10.67 10.64
C LEU A 132 -0.93 -11.40 10.02
N LEU A 133 0.26 -10.79 10.10
CA LEU A 133 1.50 -11.38 9.59
C LEU A 133 1.88 -12.68 10.32
N GLU A 134 1.79 -12.69 11.64
CA GLU A 134 2.10 -13.89 12.45
C GLU A 134 1.12 -15.04 12.16
N SER A 135 -0.16 -14.71 11.99
CA SER A 135 -1.19 -15.67 11.60
C SER A 135 -0.90 -16.23 10.20
N ALA A 136 -0.53 -15.36 9.25
CA ALA A 136 -0.20 -15.78 7.89
C ALA A 136 1.03 -16.70 7.84
N ARG A 137 2.07 -16.42 8.62
CA ARG A 137 3.28 -17.28 8.71
C ARG A 137 3.01 -18.67 9.30
N SER A 138 1.99 -18.79 10.15
CA SER A 138 1.71 -20.02 10.90
C SER A 138 0.52 -20.83 10.37
N ASP A 139 -0.35 -20.24 9.56
CA ASP A 139 -1.56 -20.88 9.02
C ASP A 139 -1.63 -20.67 7.49
N PRO A 140 -1.56 -21.75 6.67
CA PRO A 140 -1.67 -21.66 5.21
C PRO A 140 -2.95 -21.00 4.69
N LEU A 141 -4.07 -21.08 5.43
CA LEU A 141 -5.30 -20.40 5.05
C LEU A 141 -5.17 -18.89 5.24
N MET A 142 -4.49 -18.46 6.29
CA MET A 142 -4.21 -17.04 6.54
C MET A 142 -3.17 -16.49 5.56
N ALA A 143 -2.17 -17.29 5.17
CA ALA A 143 -1.24 -16.93 4.08
C ALA A 143 -2.01 -16.64 2.79
N ARG A 144 -2.83 -17.59 2.31
CA ARG A 144 -3.66 -17.39 1.10
C ARG A 144 -4.59 -16.18 1.19
N PHE A 145 -5.17 -15.95 2.37
CA PHE A 145 -5.98 -14.76 2.60
C PHE A 145 -5.14 -13.48 2.46
N LEU A 146 -3.99 -13.42 3.11
CA LEU A 146 -3.11 -12.25 3.06
C LEU A 146 -2.55 -12.02 1.65
N ASP A 147 -2.12 -13.07 0.94
CA ASP A 147 -1.62 -12.99 -0.43
C ASP A 147 -2.63 -12.30 -1.35
N GLY A 148 -3.87 -12.78 -1.34
CA GLY A 148 -4.88 -12.22 -2.22
C GLY A 148 -5.37 -10.84 -1.76
N VAL A 149 -5.22 -10.48 -0.48
CA VAL A 149 -5.43 -9.10 -0.01
C VAL A 149 -4.32 -8.19 -0.54
N LEU A 150 -3.05 -8.51 -0.28
CA LEU A 150 -1.88 -7.73 -0.72
C LEU A 150 -1.83 -7.57 -2.23
N LYS A 151 -2.11 -8.63 -2.99
CA LYS A 151 -2.18 -8.59 -4.46
C LYS A 151 -3.28 -7.66 -4.97
N THR A 152 -4.44 -7.66 -4.32
CA THR A 152 -5.57 -6.82 -4.74
C THR A 152 -5.34 -5.37 -4.36
N GLU A 153 -4.83 -5.13 -3.16
CA GLU A 153 -4.45 -3.81 -2.68
C GLU A 153 -3.33 -3.20 -3.52
N SER A 154 -2.26 -3.95 -3.81
CA SER A 154 -1.16 -3.47 -4.65
C SER A 154 -1.63 -3.14 -6.07
N ALA A 155 -2.50 -3.96 -6.65
CA ALA A 155 -3.08 -3.68 -7.96
C ALA A 155 -3.92 -2.40 -7.97
N LEU A 156 -4.60 -2.07 -6.87
CA LEU A 156 -5.40 -0.85 -6.75
C LEU A 156 -4.56 0.39 -6.48
N ILE A 157 -3.73 0.36 -5.44
CA ILE A 157 -3.04 1.54 -4.92
C ILE A 157 -1.72 1.77 -5.65
N ILE A 158 -0.89 0.72 -5.80
CA ILE A 158 0.42 0.86 -6.43
C ILE A 158 0.25 0.92 -7.95
N THR A 159 -0.36 -0.10 -8.55
CA THR A 159 -0.49 -0.15 -10.02
C THR A 159 -1.55 0.82 -10.53
N GLY A 160 -2.73 0.83 -9.92
CA GLY A 160 -3.80 1.76 -10.30
C GLY A 160 -3.46 3.23 -10.03
N GLY A 161 -2.66 3.51 -8.98
CA GLY A 161 -2.13 4.84 -8.67
C GLY A 161 -0.91 5.24 -9.50
N GLY A 162 -0.38 4.33 -10.33
CA GLY A 162 0.71 4.63 -11.25
C GLY A 162 2.10 4.60 -10.63
N TRP A 163 2.30 3.97 -9.47
CA TRP A 163 3.59 3.86 -8.77
C TRP A 163 4.52 2.77 -9.32
N GLY A 164 3.96 1.83 -10.10
CA GLY A 164 4.64 0.66 -10.67
C GLY A 164 3.83 -0.61 -10.44
N ASN A 165 4.49 -1.77 -10.41
CA ASN A 165 3.84 -3.06 -10.22
C ASN A 165 4.57 -3.91 -9.19
N ILE A 166 3.87 -4.33 -8.14
CA ILE A 166 4.44 -5.28 -7.18
C ILE A 166 4.22 -6.69 -7.70
N THR A 167 5.32 -7.38 -8.00
CA THR A 167 5.29 -8.72 -8.59
C THR A 167 5.37 -9.83 -7.55
N ASP A 168 5.99 -9.55 -6.41
CA ASP A 168 6.15 -10.53 -5.33
C ASP A 168 6.16 -9.87 -3.95
N PHE A 169 5.60 -10.58 -2.98
CA PHE A 169 5.58 -10.22 -1.56
C PHE A 169 5.93 -11.46 -0.73
N ASP A 170 7.20 -11.60 -0.35
CA ASP A 170 7.63 -12.67 0.56
C ASP A 170 7.62 -12.17 2.00
N TYR A 171 6.67 -12.67 2.79
CA TYR A 171 6.57 -12.43 4.22
C TYR A 171 6.78 -13.70 5.06
N SER A 172 7.32 -14.76 4.46
CA SER A 172 7.54 -16.05 5.12
C SER A 172 8.57 -15.96 6.26
N GLY A 173 9.59 -15.11 6.07
CA GLY A 173 10.66 -14.85 7.04
C GLY A 173 10.40 -13.63 7.94
N PRO A 174 11.31 -13.34 8.89
CA PRO A 174 11.22 -12.14 9.74
C PRO A 174 11.38 -10.84 8.94
N VAL A 175 12.19 -10.87 7.88
CA VAL A 175 12.33 -9.81 6.87
C VAL A 175 11.27 -10.05 5.81
N ILE A 176 10.52 -9.00 5.47
CA ILE A 176 9.56 -8.99 4.38
C ILE A 176 10.29 -8.48 3.14
N ARG A 177 10.24 -9.23 2.04
CA ARG A 177 10.85 -8.85 0.76
C ARG A 177 9.77 -8.52 -0.26
N VAL A 178 9.96 -7.44 -1.00
CA VAL A 178 8.99 -6.94 -1.99
C VAL A 178 9.70 -6.65 -3.29
N GLU A 179 9.23 -7.26 -4.38
CA GLU A 179 9.74 -6.99 -5.73
C GLU A 179 8.84 -6.00 -6.47
N HIS A 180 9.43 -4.91 -6.97
CA HIS A 180 8.72 -3.80 -7.60
C HIS A 180 9.26 -3.53 -9.01
N GLU A 181 8.47 -3.90 -10.01
CA GLU A 181 8.73 -3.59 -11.41
C GLU A 181 8.19 -2.21 -11.79
N PHE A 182 8.88 -1.53 -12.71
CA PHE A 182 8.48 -0.21 -13.23
C PHE A 182 8.28 0.85 -12.13
N ALA A 183 9.06 0.76 -11.05
CA ALA A 183 9.04 1.73 -9.96
C ALA A 183 9.26 3.15 -10.50
N GLN A 184 8.28 4.04 -10.30
CA GLN A 184 8.32 5.38 -10.89
C GLN A 184 9.50 6.21 -10.40
N GLU A 185 9.90 6.05 -9.14
CA GLU A 185 11.02 6.80 -8.56
C GLU A 185 12.33 6.48 -9.28
N ALA A 186 12.63 5.19 -9.50
CA ALA A 186 13.77 4.75 -10.31
C ALA A 186 13.66 5.21 -11.78
N ALA A 187 12.47 5.12 -12.37
CA ALA A 187 12.26 5.51 -13.77
C ALA A 187 12.52 7.00 -14.01
N TRP A 188 12.09 7.87 -13.10
CA TRP A 188 12.26 9.32 -13.21
C TRP A 188 13.68 9.80 -12.92
N LEU A 189 14.36 9.16 -11.97
CA LEU A 189 15.72 9.55 -11.58
C LEU A 189 16.77 9.04 -12.58
N GLY A 190 16.46 7.98 -13.32
CA GLY A 190 17.35 7.42 -14.33
C GLY A 190 18.56 6.72 -13.70
N PRO A 191 19.65 6.52 -14.46
CA PRO A 191 20.83 5.81 -13.99
C PRO A 191 21.46 6.42 -12.72
N SER A 192 21.87 5.55 -11.80
CA SER A 192 22.37 5.90 -10.47
C SER A 192 23.52 4.99 -10.03
N ASP A 193 24.38 5.47 -9.14
CA ASP A 193 25.44 4.68 -8.48
C ASP A 193 24.94 3.89 -7.26
N GLY A 194 23.68 4.08 -6.86
CA GLY A 194 23.07 3.42 -5.69
C GLY A 194 21.53 3.49 -5.65
N PRO A 195 20.89 2.92 -4.61
CA PRO A 195 19.44 2.82 -4.58
C PRO A 195 18.80 4.19 -4.38
N VAL A 196 17.75 4.50 -5.15
CA VAL A 196 17.16 5.85 -5.20
C VAL A 196 15.71 5.90 -4.72
N CYS A 197 15.04 4.76 -4.55
CA CYS A 197 13.61 4.70 -4.24
C CYS A 197 13.31 4.93 -2.75
N ARG A 198 13.83 6.02 -2.18
CA ARG A 198 13.75 6.33 -0.75
C ARG A 198 12.33 6.64 -0.30
N TYR A 199 11.56 7.36 -1.13
CA TYR A 199 10.16 7.63 -0.83
C TYR A 199 9.37 6.33 -0.78
N PHE A 200 9.53 5.44 -1.77
CA PHE A 200 8.81 4.17 -1.79
C PHE A 200 9.20 3.25 -0.62
N ALA A 201 10.50 3.16 -0.30
CA ALA A 201 10.96 2.41 0.87
C ALA A 201 10.29 2.90 2.16
N GLY A 202 10.22 4.22 2.37
CA GLY A 202 9.48 4.83 3.47
C GLY A 202 8.02 4.41 3.47
N GLY A 203 7.34 4.59 2.34
CA GLY A 203 5.92 4.21 2.14
C GLY A 203 5.62 2.78 2.54
N MET A 204 6.44 1.84 2.07
CA MET A 204 6.31 0.43 2.40
C MET A 204 6.51 0.18 3.90
N ALA A 205 7.53 0.77 4.53
CA ALA A 205 7.76 0.64 5.97
C ALA A 205 6.59 1.19 6.80
N GLY A 206 6.06 2.35 6.43
CA GLY A 206 4.91 2.97 7.09
C GLY A 206 3.66 2.09 6.97
N HIS A 207 3.37 1.62 5.76
CA HIS A 207 2.22 0.76 5.49
C HIS A 207 2.30 -0.56 6.27
N VAL A 208 3.42 -1.28 6.18
CA VAL A 208 3.64 -2.53 6.93
C VAL A 208 3.54 -2.28 8.43
N SER A 209 4.08 -1.16 8.92
CA SER A 209 4.00 -0.83 10.35
C SER A 209 2.56 -0.65 10.83
N ALA A 210 1.74 0.00 10.01
CA ALA A 210 0.33 0.24 10.32
C ALA A 210 -0.49 -1.07 10.37
N VAL A 211 -0.25 -1.98 9.42
CA VAL A 211 -0.97 -3.26 9.29
C VAL A 211 -0.46 -4.31 10.28
N ALA A 212 0.85 -4.36 10.51
CA ALA A 212 1.47 -5.31 11.44
C ALA A 212 1.28 -4.91 12.91
N GLY A 213 0.85 -3.68 13.19
CA GLY A 213 0.70 -3.19 14.57
C GLY A 213 2.01 -3.08 15.35
N ARG A 214 3.15 -3.12 14.66
CA ARG A 214 4.50 -2.92 15.19
C ARG A 214 5.33 -2.19 14.16
N TRP A 215 6.42 -1.55 14.59
CA TRP A 215 7.21 -0.71 13.71
C TRP A 215 8.20 -1.51 12.87
N TYR A 216 8.32 -1.11 11.61
CA TYR A 216 9.23 -1.66 10.62
C TYR A 216 10.06 -0.54 10.01
N GLU A 217 11.26 -0.89 9.58
CA GLU A 217 12.10 -0.08 8.71
C GLU A 217 12.32 -0.83 7.42
N ALA A 218 12.43 -0.09 6.33
CA ALA A 218 12.67 -0.64 5.02
C ALA A 218 13.87 -0.01 4.32
N ARG A 219 14.47 -0.78 3.43
CA ARG A 219 15.53 -0.32 2.55
C ARG A 219 15.36 -0.95 1.18
N GLU A 220 15.76 -0.23 0.15
CA GLU A 220 15.96 -0.79 -1.18
C GLU A 220 17.33 -1.49 -1.20
N VAL A 221 17.36 -2.75 -1.63
CA VAL A 221 18.57 -3.59 -1.69
C VAL A 221 19.03 -3.86 -3.13
N GLU A 222 18.14 -3.69 -4.09
CA GLU A 222 18.42 -3.73 -5.53
C GLU A 222 17.58 -2.64 -6.19
N CYS A 223 18.12 -1.88 -7.13
CA CYS A 223 17.41 -0.77 -7.77
C CYS A 223 17.51 -0.82 -9.29
N ALA A 224 16.40 -0.59 -9.98
CA ALA A 224 16.39 -0.50 -11.44
C ALA A 224 17.23 0.67 -11.97
N ALA A 225 17.37 1.75 -11.19
CA ALA A 225 18.25 2.88 -11.50
C ALA A 225 19.73 2.48 -11.52
N GLU A 226 20.14 1.47 -10.75
CA GLU A 226 21.50 0.91 -10.76
C GLU A 226 21.71 -0.13 -11.88
N GLY A 227 20.69 -0.36 -12.70
CA GLY A 227 20.71 -1.38 -13.75
C GLY A 227 20.24 -2.76 -13.30
N ALA A 228 19.68 -2.90 -12.10
CA ALA A 228 18.98 -4.13 -11.73
C ALA A 228 17.72 -4.32 -12.60
N PRO A 229 17.24 -5.57 -12.81
CA PRO A 229 16.04 -5.80 -13.62
C PRO A 229 14.75 -5.21 -13.00
N ARG A 230 14.75 -4.98 -11.69
CA ARG A 230 13.63 -4.45 -10.90
C ARG A 230 14.15 -3.91 -9.57
N CYS A 231 13.31 -3.16 -8.87
CA CYS A 231 13.63 -2.70 -7.52
C CYS A 231 13.23 -3.77 -6.51
N VAL A 232 14.04 -3.98 -5.47
CA VAL A 232 13.74 -4.92 -4.39
C VAL A 232 13.90 -4.23 -3.05
N PHE A 233 12.88 -4.37 -2.22
CA PHE A 233 12.85 -3.78 -0.88
C PHE A 233 12.81 -4.85 0.19
N GLU A 234 13.48 -4.58 1.30
CA GLU A 234 13.45 -5.41 2.50
C GLU A 234 12.92 -4.59 3.67
N ALA A 235 11.90 -5.08 4.36
CA ALA A 235 11.38 -4.52 5.59
C ALA A 235 11.64 -5.44 6.78
N SER A 236 12.27 -4.91 7.82
CA SER A 236 12.56 -5.62 9.08
C SER A 236 11.94 -4.88 10.26
N PRO A 237 11.65 -5.55 11.38
CA PRO A 237 11.26 -4.86 12.61
C PRO A 237 12.24 -3.74 12.96
N SER A 238 11.73 -2.57 13.30
CA SER A 238 12.54 -1.40 13.64
C SER A 238 13.29 -1.61 14.95
N SER A 239 14.53 -1.12 15.03
CA SER A 239 15.20 -0.88 16.30
C SER A 239 14.82 0.50 16.82
N GLU A 240 14.55 0.64 18.12
CA GLU A 240 14.29 1.95 18.72
C GLU A 240 15.49 2.88 18.53
N SER A 241 15.32 3.89 17.67
CA SER A 241 16.28 4.96 17.39
C SER A 241 15.61 6.33 17.51
N ASP A 242 16.40 7.39 17.71
CA ASP A 242 15.86 8.76 17.81
C ASP A 242 15.08 9.15 16.54
N ALA A 243 15.59 8.79 15.36
CA ALA A 243 14.91 9.03 14.09
C ALA A 243 13.58 8.27 13.97
N GLU A 244 13.50 7.08 14.57
CA GLU A 244 12.25 6.34 14.63
C GLU A 244 11.24 7.03 15.56
N LEU A 245 11.67 7.43 16.75
CA LEU A 245 10.81 8.13 17.72
C LEU A 245 10.23 9.41 17.11
N GLU A 246 11.05 10.21 16.42
CA GLU A 246 10.60 11.42 15.72
C GLU A 246 9.55 11.13 14.63
N ARG A 247 9.70 10.02 13.88
CA ARG A 247 8.70 9.56 12.91
C ARG A 247 7.39 9.19 13.60
N ARG A 248 7.45 8.43 14.69
CA ARG A 248 6.28 8.01 15.47
C ARG A 248 5.50 9.23 15.97
N GLU A 249 6.19 10.20 16.57
CA GLU A 249 5.57 11.45 17.02
C GLU A 249 4.93 12.24 15.87
N SER A 250 5.58 12.29 14.71
CA SER A 250 5.06 13.00 13.54
C SER A 250 3.76 12.39 13.03
N VAL A 251 3.69 11.06 13.00
CA VAL A 251 2.47 10.31 12.68
C VAL A 251 1.37 10.60 13.70
N GLU A 252 1.67 10.54 15.00
CA GLU A 252 0.69 10.82 16.06
C GLU A 252 0.13 12.24 15.96
N ARG A 253 1.01 13.22 15.74
CA ARG A 253 0.60 14.62 15.49
C ARG A 253 -0.32 14.75 14.28
N LEU A 254 -0.03 14.04 13.19
CA LEU A 254 -0.87 14.06 11.98
C LEU A 254 -2.24 13.44 12.24
N LEU A 255 -2.29 12.28 12.90
CA LEU A 255 -3.54 11.59 13.24
C LEU A 255 -4.42 12.45 14.16
N ALA A 256 -3.83 13.13 15.14
CA ALA A 256 -4.53 14.03 16.06
C ALA A 256 -5.15 15.27 15.39
N ARG A 257 -4.64 15.70 14.23
CA ARG A 257 -5.21 16.84 13.47
C ARG A 257 -6.49 16.47 12.70
N ARG A 258 -6.74 15.19 12.48
CA ARG A 258 -7.84 14.66 11.64
C ARG A 258 -8.90 13.91 12.46
N SER A 259 -8.74 13.85 13.79
CA SER A 259 -9.74 13.38 14.77
C SER A 259 -10.64 14.52 15.23
#